data_AF-A0A9E2P0Z0-F1
#
_entry.id   AF-A0A9E2P0Z0-F1
#
_cell.length_a   1.000
_cell.length_b   1.000
_cell.length_c   1.000
_cell.angle_alpha   90.00
_cell.angle_beta   90.00
_cell.angle_gamma   90.00
#
_symmetry.space_group_name_H-M   'P 1'
#
loop_
_entity.id
_entity.type
_entity.pdbx_description
1 polymer ?
#
loop_
_entity_poly.entity_id
_entity_poly.type
_entity_poly.pdbx_seq_one_letter_code
_entity_poly.pdbx_strand_id
1 'polypeptide(L)' 'MDTVALKEIQKWVRKELASCVSFWLEKGIDKKHGGIYTCLDRTGRIYSTDKSVWMQGRCAWTYS' A
#
# COMPACT_ATOMS: atom_id res chain seq x y z
N MET A 1 7.79 26.07 -17.87
CA MET A 1 7.37 24.89 -17.07
C MET A 1 5.97 25.16 -16.57
N ASP A 2 4.99 24.32 -16.91
CA ASP A 2 3.59 24.54 -16.55
C ASP A 2 3.36 24.22 -15.06
N THR A 3 3.34 25.27 -14.24
CA THR A 3 3.18 25.16 -12.79
C THR A 3 1.76 24.78 -12.37
N VAL A 4 0.76 24.99 -13.23
CA VAL A 4 -0.64 24.59 -12.97
C VAL A 4 -0.77 23.08 -13.13
N ALA A 5 -0.27 22.53 -14.25
CA ALA A 5 -0.26 21.08 -14.47
C ALA A 5 0.49 20.33 -13.36
N LEU A 6 1.64 20.85 -12.91
CA LEU A 6 2.40 20.23 -11.81
C LEU A 6 1.63 20.20 -10.48
N LYS A 7 0.86 21.24 -10.16
CA LYS A 7 0.03 21.29 -8.94
C LYS A 7 -1.12 20.29 -9.00
N GLU A 8 -1.77 20.13 -10.14
CA GLU A 8 -2.84 19.15 -10.31
C GLU A 8 -2.32 17.71 -10.20
N ILE A 9 -1.15 17.41 -10.80
CA ILE A 9 -0.49 16.11 -10.65
C ILE A 9 -0.13 15.86 -9.18
N GLN A 10 0.43 16.84 -8.49
CA GLN A 10 0.76 16.72 -7.06
C GLN A 10 -0.49 16.37 -6.23
N LYS A 11 -1.61 17.05 -6.48
CA LYS A 11 -2.88 16.80 -5.80
C LYS A 11 -3.40 15.39 -6.06
N TRP A 12 -3.34 14.95 -7.33
CA TRP A 12 -3.74 13.60 -7.71
C TRP A 12 -2.86 12.53 -7.04
N VAL A 13 -1.53 12.65 -7.11
CA VAL A 13 -0.61 11.69 -6.48
C VAL A 13 -0.84 11.60 -4.96
N ARG A 14 -1.08 12.74 -4.29
CA ARG A 14 -1.40 12.74 -2.85
C ARG A 14 -2.68 11.96 -2.55
N LYS A 15 -3.71 12.12 -3.39
CA LYS A 15 -4.99 11.39 -3.25
C LYS A 15 -4.81 9.89 -3.46
N GLU A 16 -4.11 9.49 -4.50
CA GLU A 16 -3.86 8.07 -4.80
C GLU A 16 -2.97 7.42 -3.74
N LEU A 17 -1.94 8.13 -3.26
CA LEU A 17 -1.11 7.64 -2.16
C LEU A 17 -1.94 7.36 -0.90
N ALA A 18 -2.84 8.29 -0.52
CA ALA A 18 -3.74 8.09 0.61
C ALA A 18 -4.65 6.87 0.41
N SER A 19 -5.20 6.69 -0.79
CA SER A 19 -6.01 5.51 -1.16
C SER A 19 -5.22 4.20 -1.02
N CYS A 20 -4.02 4.14 -1.59
CA CYS A 20 -3.14 2.97 -1.52
C CYS A 20 -2.76 2.62 -0.08
N VAL A 21 -2.38 3.63 0.72
CA VAL A 21 -2.01 3.44 2.12
C VAL A 21 -3.18 2.88 2.92
N SER A 22 -4.38 3.44 2.79
CA SER A 22 -5.57 2.94 3.49
C SER A 22 -5.87 1.49 3.13
N PHE A 23 -5.80 1.12 1.84
CA PHE A 23 -6.01 -0.27 1.42
C PHE A 23 -5.06 -1.24 2.13
N TRP A 24 -3.76 -0.95 2.16
CA TRP A 24 -2.78 -1.84 2.76
C TRP A 24 -2.88 -1.90 4.29
N LEU A 25 -3.16 -0.77 4.95
CA LEU A 25 -3.36 -0.74 6.41
C LEU A 25 -4.61 -1.52 6.84
N GLU A 26 -5.67 -1.49 6.04
CA GLU A 26 -6.93 -2.19 6.34
C GLU A 26 -6.91 -3.67 5.96
N LYS A 27 -6.37 -4.00 4.78
CA LYS A 27 -6.49 -5.34 4.17
C LYS A 27 -5.21 -6.17 4.27
N GLY A 28 -4.05 -5.53 4.30
CA GLY A 28 -2.76 -6.19 4.26
C GLY A 28 -2.24 -6.64 5.62
N ILE A 29 -2.49 -5.88 6.69
CA ILE A 29 -1.85 -6.14 7.99
C ILE A 29 -2.33 -7.47 8.59
N ASP A 30 -1.40 -8.38 8.85
CA ASP A 30 -1.66 -9.59 9.62
C ASP A 30 -1.57 -9.28 11.11
N LYS A 31 -2.72 -9.00 11.72
CA LYS A 31 -2.82 -8.69 13.15
C LYS A 31 -2.60 -9.90 14.07
N LYS A 32 -2.62 -11.12 13.55
CA LYS A 32 -2.50 -12.35 14.35
C LYS A 32 -1.05 -12.83 14.44
N HIS A 33 -0.33 -12.81 13.33
CA HIS A 33 1.05 -13.33 13.26
C HIS A 33 2.10 -12.26 12.98
N GLY A 34 1.69 -11.01 12.78
CA GLY A 34 2.58 -9.92 12.38
C GLY A 34 2.95 -9.97 10.89
N GLY A 35 3.48 -8.85 10.40
CA GLY A 35 3.80 -8.66 8.98
C GLY A 35 2.59 -8.29 8.12
N ILE A 36 2.75 -8.44 6.80
CA ILE A 36 1.76 -8.05 5.79
C ILE A 36 1.45 -9.20 4.83
N TYR A 37 0.17 -9.42 4.54
CA TYR A 37 -0.29 -10.24 3.43
C TYR A 37 -0.23 -9.44 2.13
N THR A 38 0.40 -10.00 1.11
CA THR A 38 0.66 -9.31 -0.16
C THR A 38 -0.12 -9.93 -1.32
N CYS A 39 -0.68 -11.12 -1.11
CA CYS A 39 -1.53 -11.84 -2.05
C CYS A 39 -3.00 -11.50 -1.77
N LEU A 40 -3.39 -10.29 -2.18
CA LEU A 40 -4.74 -9.75 -2.05
C LEU A 40 -5.36 -9.57 -3.44
N ASP A 41 -6.63 -9.93 -3.60
CA ASP A 41 -7.39 -9.61 -4.81
C ASP A 41 -7.84 -8.14 -4.84
N ARG A 42 -8.58 -7.76 -5.90
CA ARG A 42 -9.10 -6.39 -6.08
C ARG A 42 -10.01 -5.89 -4.95
N THR A 43 -10.60 -6.80 -4.17
CA THR A 43 -11.47 -6.47 -3.02
C THR A 43 -10.71 -6.46 -1.70
N GLY A 44 -9.43 -6.83 -1.71
CA GLY A 44 -8.62 -7.02 -0.51
C GLY A 44 -8.83 -8.38 0.15
N ARG A 45 -9.39 -9.37 -0.54
CA ARG A 45 -9.49 -10.75 -0.03
C ARG A 45 -8.14 -11.44 -0.19
N ILE A 46 -7.68 -12.05 0.89
CA ILE A 46 -6.45 -12.86 0.92
C ILE A 46 -6.70 -14.15 0.14
N TYR A 47 -5.85 -14.42 -0.87
CA TYR A 47 -5.87 -15.68 -1.62
C TYR A 47 -4.62 -16.54 -1.40
N SER A 48 -3.59 -16.02 -0.71
CA SER A 48 -2.48 -16.79 -0.17
C SER A 48 -1.95 -16.15 1.12
N THR A 49 -1.48 -16.97 2.05
CA THR A 49 -0.96 -16.52 3.36
C THR A 49 0.56 -16.47 3.43
N ASP A 50 1.24 -16.87 2.35
CA ASP A 50 2.70 -16.81 2.26
C ASP A 50 3.20 -15.37 2.39
N LYS A 51 4.31 -15.21 3.13
CA LYS A 51 4.92 -13.91 3.38
C LYS A 51 6.27 -13.82 2.69
N SER A 52 6.30 -13.15 1.53
CA SER A 52 7.56 -12.82 0.86
C SER A 52 8.41 -11.89 1.73
N VAL A 53 9.59 -12.37 2.13
CA VAL A 53 10.54 -11.60 2.96
C VAL A 53 10.90 -10.27 2.32
N TRP A 54 11.09 -10.24 1.01
CA TRP A 54 11.35 -9.02 0.27
C TRP A 54 10.23 -8.00 0.47
N MET A 55 8.97 -8.42 0.36
CA MET A 55 7.84 -7.52 0.48
C MET A 55 7.59 -7.09 1.92
N GLN A 56 7.89 -7.95 2.91
CA GLN A 56 7.90 -7.54 4.32
C GLN A 56 8.87 -6.37 4.53
N GLY A 57 10.10 -6.50 4.03
CA GLY A 57 11.13 -5.46 4.16
C GLY A 57 10.74 -4.15 3.46
N ARG A 58 10.20 -4.22 2.23
CA ARG A 58 9.71 -3.03 1.52
C ARG A 58 8.57 -2.35 2.25
N CYS A 59 7.60 -3.11 2.76
CA CYS A 59 6.50 -2.57 3.54
C CYS A 59 7.01 -1.85 4.80
N ALA A 60 7.87 -2.49 5.58
CA ALA A 60 8.46 -1.88 6.78
C ALA A 60 9.16 -0.56 6.44
N TRP A 61 9.97 -0.54 5.38
CA TRP A 61 10.65 0.67 4.92
C TRP A 61 9.68 1.79 4.48
N THR A 62 8.60 1.44 3.76
CA THR A 62 7.60 2.42 3.29
C THR A 62 6.79 3.05 4.44
N TYR A 63 6.59 2.34 5.55
CA TYR A 63 5.83 2.83 6.71
C TYR A 63 6.70 3.37 7.85
N SER A 64 8.02 3.49 7.66
CA SER A 64 8.95 4.10 8.61
C SER A 64 9.09 5.60 8.38
#